data_AF-A0A7R9HEG2-F1
#
_entry.id   AF-A0A7R9HEG2-F1
#
_cell.length_a   1.000
_cell.length_b   1.000
_cell.length_c   1.000
_cell.angle_alpha   90.00
_cell.angle_beta   90.00
_cell.angle_gamma   90.00
#
_symmetry.space_group_name_H-M   'P 1'
#
loop_
_entity.id
_entity.type
_entity.pdbx_description
1 polymer ?
#
loop_
_entity_poly.entity_id
_entity_poly.type
_entity_poly.pdbx_seq_one_letter_code
_entity_poly.pdbx_strand_id
1 'polypeptide(L)'
;NCRVNVQAVVGRLKSSFQGVEQQDSHEFLTLLMDWLHEDLNKKSGASPIKDPSISENPEDAAWNKFRSVNESLILTLFFGQQKSTVRCCKCNEKSVTYEPFSNLSLPLPTNSNRCTL
;
A
#
# COMPACT_ATOMS: atom_id res chain seq x y z
N ASN A 1 -2.17 -17.88 -28.78
CA ASN A 1 -1.56 -16.63 -28.29
C ASN A 1 -2.63 -15.58 -28.02
N CYS A 2 -3.17 -15.55 -26.81
CA CYS A 2 -4.08 -14.48 -26.39
C CYS A 2 -3.23 -13.27 -25.99
N ARG A 3 -3.21 -12.21 -26.80
CA ARG A 3 -2.54 -10.95 -26.44
C ARG A 3 -3.43 -10.21 -25.45
N VAL A 4 -2.99 -10.07 -24.21
CA VAL A 4 -3.67 -9.24 -23.21
C VAL A 4 -3.37 -7.77 -23.51
N ASN A 5 -4.41 -6.96 -23.72
CA ASN A 5 -4.27 -5.51 -23.84
C ASN A 5 -4.35 -4.90 -22.43
N VAL A 6 -3.20 -4.56 -21.87
CA VAL A 6 -3.08 -3.99 -20.51
C VAL A 6 -3.86 -2.69 -20.40
N GLN A 7 -3.77 -1.78 -21.39
CA GLN A 7 -4.52 -0.52 -21.36
C GLN A 7 -6.03 -0.77 -21.31
N ALA A 8 -6.55 -1.72 -22.08
CA ALA A 8 -7.97 -2.06 -22.07
C ALA A 8 -8.42 -2.66 -20.74
N VAL A 9 -7.58 -3.45 -20.06
CA VAL A 9 -7.87 -4.03 -18.74
C VAL A 9 -7.85 -2.94 -17.67
N VAL A 10 -6.78 -2.15 -17.61
CA VAL A 10 -6.60 -1.04 -16.66
C VAL A 10 -7.73 -0.02 -16.82
N GLY A 11 -8.08 0.34 -18.06
CA GLY A 11 -9.15 1.28 -18.35
C GLY A 11 -10.53 0.81 -17.88
N ARG A 12 -10.79 -0.50 -17.81
CA ARG A 12 -12.03 -1.04 -17.21
C ARG A 12 -12.05 -0.90 -15.69
N LEU A 13 -10.90 -1.01 -15.05
CA LEU A 13 -10.76 -0.91 -13.60
C LEU A 13 -10.73 0.55 -13.13
N LYS A 14 -10.15 1.46 -13.93
CA LYS A 14 -10.17 2.91 -13.69
C LYS A 14 -10.30 3.70 -14.98
N SER A 15 -11.39 4.45 -15.09
CA SER A 15 -11.79 5.18 -16.31
C SER A 15 -10.76 6.21 -16.78
N SER A 16 -10.00 6.82 -15.88
CA SER A 16 -8.93 7.78 -16.22
C SER A 16 -7.88 7.20 -17.17
N PHE A 17 -7.68 5.88 -17.18
CA PHE A 17 -6.74 5.18 -18.08
C PHE A 17 -7.35 4.68 -19.39
N GLN A 18 -8.62 5.00 -19.69
CA GLN A 18 -9.25 4.64 -20.97
C GLN A 18 -8.80 5.57 -22.12
N GLY A 19 -8.45 6.81 -21.80
CA GLY A 19 -8.01 7.81 -22.76
C GLY A 19 -6.56 7.63 -23.21
N VAL A 20 -6.11 8.60 -24.00
CA VAL A 20 -4.70 8.76 -24.43
C VAL A 20 -4.01 9.95 -23.76
N GLU A 21 -4.69 10.56 -22.79
CA GLU A 21 -4.17 11.70 -22.03
C GLU A 21 -3.03 11.27 -21.10
N GLN A 22 -2.14 12.21 -20.78
CA GLN A 22 -1.08 11.96 -19.80
C GLN A 22 -1.68 11.70 -18.41
N GLN A 23 -1.11 10.73 -17.70
CA GLN A 23 -1.52 10.34 -16.36
C GLN A 23 -0.31 10.23 -15.43
N ASP A 24 -0.56 10.25 -14.12
CA ASP A 24 0.48 10.04 -13.12
C ASP A 24 0.92 8.58 -13.08
N SER A 25 2.20 8.33 -13.37
CA SER A 25 2.80 6.99 -13.31
C SER A 25 2.77 6.37 -11.90
N HIS A 26 2.84 7.19 -10.85
CA HIS A 26 2.79 6.72 -9.46
C HIS A 26 1.39 6.24 -9.09
N GLU A 27 0.35 6.95 -9.54
CA GLU A 27 -1.04 6.50 -9.40
C GLU A 27 -1.26 5.17 -10.12
N PHE A 28 -0.78 5.06 -11.36
CA PHE A 28 -0.87 3.82 -12.13
C PHE A 28 -0.17 2.66 -11.41
N LEU A 29 1.05 2.86 -10.93
CA LEU A 29 1.84 1.83 -10.24
C LEU A 29 1.13 1.36 -8.97
N THR A 30 0.62 2.28 -8.16
CA THR A 30 -0.07 1.95 -6.90
C THR A 30 -1.29 1.08 -7.17
N LEU A 31 -2.12 1.44 -8.14
CA LEU A 31 -3.29 0.66 -8.52
C LEU A 31 -2.93 -0.72 -9.07
N LEU A 32 -1.89 -0.79 -9.92
CA LEU A 32 -1.42 -2.06 -10.46
C LEU A 32 -0.93 -2.99 -9.35
N MET A 33 -0.18 -2.47 -8.37
CA MET A 33 0.28 -3.25 -7.23
C MET A 33 -0.88 -3.74 -6.37
N ASP A 34 -1.89 -2.92 -6.12
CA ASP A 34 -3.07 -3.31 -5.35
C ASP A 34 -3.86 -4.42 -6.08
N TRP A 35 -4.08 -4.28 -7.39
CA TRP A 35 -4.78 -5.32 -8.17
C TRP A 35 -4.00 -6.63 -8.21
N LEU A 36 -2.69 -6.57 -8.45
CA LEU A 36 -1.85 -7.76 -8.42
C LEU A 36 -1.79 -8.38 -7.02
N HIS A 37 -1.84 -7.56 -5.97
CA HIS A 37 -1.88 -8.03 -4.59
C HIS A 37 -3.16 -8.83 -4.34
N GLU A 38 -4.31 -8.26 -4.67
CA GLU A 38 -5.62 -8.87 -4.48
C GLU A 38 -5.81 -10.14 -5.32
N ASP A 39 -5.49 -10.09 -6.62
CA ASP A 39 -5.63 -11.25 -7.52
C ASP A 39 -4.73 -12.42 -7.12
N LEU A 40 -3.57 -12.13 -6.51
CA LEU A 40 -2.62 -13.14 -6.05
C LEU A 40 -2.74 -13.44 -4.55
N ASN A 41 -3.72 -12.85 -3.85
CA ASN A 41 -3.89 -13.05 -2.41
C ASN A 41 -4.48 -14.42 -2.12
N LYS A 42 -3.64 -15.34 -1.61
CA LYS A 42 -4.03 -16.70 -1.23
C LYS A 42 -4.98 -16.76 -0.03
N LYS A 43 -5.10 -15.66 0.70
CA LYS A 43 -5.97 -15.52 1.89
C LYS A 43 -7.17 -14.63 1.65
N SER A 44 -7.49 -14.34 0.39
CA SER A 44 -8.70 -13.59 0.04
C SER A 44 -9.94 -14.24 0.65
N GLY A 45 -10.74 -13.46 1.39
CA GLY A 45 -11.92 -13.93 2.14
C GLY A 45 -11.65 -14.57 3.50
N ALA A 46 -10.40 -14.65 3.96
CA ALA A 46 -10.08 -15.11 5.31
C ALA A 46 -10.55 -14.11 6.39
N SER A 47 -10.98 -14.63 7.53
CA SER A 47 -11.31 -13.78 8.69
C SER A 47 -10.04 -13.39 9.45
N PRO A 48 -9.90 -12.12 9.88
CA PRO A 48 -8.79 -11.70 10.73
C PRO A 48 -8.75 -12.52 12.01
N ILE A 49 -7.54 -12.91 12.44
CA ILE A 49 -7.36 -13.53 13.75
C ILE A 49 -7.76 -12.47 14.81
N LYS A 50 -8.76 -12.81 15.64
CA LYS A 50 -9.31 -11.90 16.67
C LYS A 50 -8.31 -11.60 17.78
N ASP A 51 -7.43 -12.56 18.06
CA ASP A 51 -6.41 -12.47 19.09
C ASP A 51 -5.03 -12.67 18.47
N PRO A 52 -4.24 -11.60 18.21
CA PRO A 52 -2.81 -11.74 17.96
C PRO A 52 -2.11 -12.10 19.28
N SER A 53 -2.49 -13.23 19.90
CA SER A 53 -2.21 -13.56 21.29
C SER A 53 -0.82 -14.16 21.56
N ILE A 54 0.22 -13.81 20.79
CA ILE A 54 1.56 -14.41 21.00
C ILE A 54 2.73 -13.40 20.92
N SER A 55 2.57 -12.20 20.36
CA SER A 55 3.70 -11.25 20.28
C SER A 55 3.65 -10.22 21.41
N GLU A 56 4.71 -10.16 22.22
CA GLU A 56 4.91 -9.12 23.26
C GLU A 56 5.03 -7.71 22.66
N ASN A 57 5.36 -7.60 21.36
CA ASN A 57 5.54 -6.33 20.66
C ASN A 57 4.32 -5.91 19.81
N PRO A 58 3.82 -4.66 19.93
CA PRO A 58 2.69 -4.15 19.14
C PRO A 58 2.91 -4.12 17.61
N GLU A 59 4.15 -3.91 17.16
CA GLU A 59 4.54 -3.93 15.73
C GLU A 59 4.33 -5.30 15.10
N ASP A 60 4.86 -6.34 15.75
CA ASP A 60 4.69 -7.73 15.33
C ASP A 60 3.21 -8.13 15.37
N ALA A 61 2.48 -7.73 16.41
CA ALA A 61 1.05 -8.02 16.53
C ALA A 61 0.26 -7.44 15.34
N ALA A 62 0.53 -6.18 14.99
CA ALA A 62 -0.11 -5.51 13.86
C ALA A 62 0.27 -6.15 12.53
N TRP A 63 1.54 -6.53 12.34
CA TRP A 63 1.99 -7.18 11.11
C TRP A 63 1.41 -8.57 10.94
N ASN A 64 1.39 -9.37 12.01
CA ASN A 64 0.80 -10.70 12.02
C ASN A 64 -0.71 -10.66 11.75
N LYS A 65 -1.40 -9.68 12.33
CA LYS A 65 -2.82 -9.43 12.04
C LYS A 65 -3.03 -9.08 10.56
N PHE A 66 -2.19 -8.22 9.98
CA PHE A 66 -2.26 -7.90 8.55
C PHE A 66 -2.00 -9.13 7.67
N ARG A 67 -0.97 -9.92 7.99
CA ARG A 67 -0.59 -11.17 7.29
C ARG A 67 -1.57 -12.32 7.50
N SER A 68 -2.47 -12.24 8.49
CA SER A 68 -3.45 -13.30 8.74
C SER A 68 -4.52 -13.37 7.65
N VAL A 69 -4.74 -12.28 6.93
CA VAL A 69 -5.71 -12.20 5.81
C VAL A 69 -5.07 -11.81 4.48
N ASN A 70 -3.76 -11.54 4.47
CA ASN A 70 -3.03 -11.17 3.26
C ASN A 70 -1.80 -12.06 3.06
N GLU A 71 -1.76 -12.74 1.92
CA GLU A 71 -0.60 -13.51 1.47
C GLU A 71 -0.51 -13.51 -0.04
N SER A 72 0.39 -12.69 -0.59
CA SER A 72 0.71 -12.68 -2.02
C SER A 72 2.20 -12.45 -2.24
N LEU A 73 2.65 -12.69 -3.48
CA LEU A 73 4.02 -12.36 -3.87
C LEU A 73 4.27 -10.85 -3.80
N ILE A 74 3.28 -10.04 -4.17
CA ILE A 74 3.36 -8.57 -4.10
C ILE A 74 3.59 -8.11 -2.66
N LEU A 75 2.87 -8.68 -1.69
CA LEU A 75 3.11 -8.39 -0.28
C LEU A 75 4.56 -8.68 0.09
N THR A 76 5.03 -9.88 -0.24
CA THR A 76 6.37 -10.33 0.15
C THR A 76 7.49 -9.45 -0.41
N LEU A 77 7.30 -8.88 -1.60
CA LEU A 77 8.33 -8.10 -2.28
C LEU A 77 8.27 -6.59 -1.98
N PHE A 78 7.07 -6.02 -1.86
CA PHE A 78 6.88 -4.58 -1.88
C PHE A 78 6.30 -4.00 -0.59
N PHE A 79 5.70 -4.82 0.27
CA PHE A 79 5.07 -4.31 1.48
C PHE A 79 6.04 -4.26 2.66
N GLY A 80 6.02 -3.14 3.37
CA GLY A 80 6.63 -2.97 4.69
C GLY A 80 5.61 -2.49 5.72
N GLN A 81 6.08 -2.13 6.91
CA GLN A 81 5.25 -1.57 7.99
C GLN A 81 5.82 -0.22 8.44
N GLN A 82 4.95 0.76 8.62
CA GLN A 82 5.28 2.09 9.14
C GLN A 82 4.66 2.29 10.52
N LYS A 83 5.45 2.86 11.44
CA LYS A 83 4.98 3.35 12.74
C LYS A 83 4.61 4.83 12.63
N SER A 84 3.33 5.15 12.76
CA SER A 84 2.85 6.53 12.84
C SER A 84 2.60 6.91 14.31
N THR A 85 3.03 8.11 14.72
CA THR A 85 2.77 8.64 16.06
C THR A 85 2.14 10.01 15.95
N VAL A 86 0.86 10.10 16.30
CA VAL A 86 0.12 11.36 16.35
C VAL A 86 0.11 11.85 17.78
N ARG A 87 0.52 13.10 17.99
CA ARG A 87 0.48 13.76 19.30
C ARG A 87 -0.57 14.85 19.29
N CYS A 88 -1.49 14.82 20.25
CA CYS A 88 -2.44 15.91 20.44
C CYS A 88 -1.74 17.17 20.96
N CYS A 89 -1.86 18.30 20.26
CA CYS A 89 -1.25 19.56 20.66
C CYS A 89 -1.90 20.21 21.89
N LYS A 90 -3.05 19.69 22.38
CA LYS A 90 -3.77 20.23 23.55
C LYS A 90 -3.48 19.44 24.83
N CYS A 91 -3.62 18.12 24.79
CA CYS A 91 -3.44 17.24 25.96
C CYS A 91 -2.11 16.47 25.96
N ASN A 92 -1.30 16.59 24.92
CA ASN A 92 0.00 15.92 24.76
C ASN A 92 -0.06 14.37 24.70
N GLU A 93 -1.27 13.79 24.67
CA GLU A 93 -1.52 12.36 24.47
C GLU A 93 -0.96 11.89 23.13
N LYS A 94 -0.39 10.68 23.11
CA LYS A 94 0.21 10.08 21.92
C LYS A 94 -0.57 8.86 21.48
N SER A 95 -1.03 8.86 20.24
CA SER A 95 -1.59 7.68 19.57
C SER A 95 -0.55 7.10 18.62
N VAL A 96 -0.27 5.81 18.75
CA VAL A 96 0.67 5.07 17.90
C VAL A 96 -0.12 4.08 17.04
N THR A 97 0.08 4.11 15.73
CA THR A 97 -0.49 3.13 14.79
C THR A 97 0.63 2.48 13.97
N TYR A 98 0.41 1.22 13.59
CA TYR A 98 1.33 0.44 12.78
C TYR A 98 0.58 -0.03 11.52
N GLU A 99 0.99 0.50 10.37
CA GLU A 99 0.23 0.37 9.12
C GLU A 99 1.11 -0.22 8.01
N PRO A 100 0.56 -1.12 7.18
CA PRO A 100 1.28 -1.61 6.01
C PRO A 100 1.44 -0.50 4.97
N PHE A 101 2.55 -0.49 4.24
CA PHE A 101 2.75 0.38 3.06
C PHE A 101 3.35 -0.42 1.92
N SER A 102 3.02 -0.07 0.67
CA SER A 102 3.60 -0.65 -0.56
C SER A 102 4.52 0.33 -1.31
N ASN A 103 4.50 1.60 -0.94
CA ASN A 103 5.33 2.66 -1.50
C ASN A 103 5.58 3.76 -0.48
N LEU A 104 6.63 4.55 -0.68
CA LEU A 104 6.97 5.72 0.13
C LEU A 104 7.01 6.95 -0.76
N SER A 105 6.12 7.90 -0.50
CA SER A 105 6.15 9.22 -1.13
C SER A 105 6.99 10.17 -0.28
N LEU A 106 8.09 10.65 -0.84
CA LEU A 106 9.04 11.51 -0.13
C LEU A 106 8.84 12.96 -0.54
N PRO A 107 8.73 13.90 0.42
CA PRO A 107 8.67 15.31 0.09
C PRO A 107 10.01 15.78 -0.47
N LEU A 108 9.96 16.65 -1.46
CA LEU A 108 11.16 17.35 -1.91
C LEU A 108 11.56 18.40 -0.87
N PRO A 109 12.86 18.63 -0.63
CA PRO A 109 13.30 19.72 0.23
C PRO A 109 12.84 21.07 -0.31
N THR A 110 12.37 21.96 0.56
CA THR A 110 11.76 23.27 0.21
C THR A 110 12.68 24.23 -0.55
N ASN A 111 13.99 23.96 -0.60
CA ASN A 111 14.99 24.79 -1.26
C ASN A 111 15.56 24.17 -2.55
N SER A 112 14.96 23.08 -3.04
CA SER A 112 15.40 22.34 -4.23
C SER A 112 14.72 22.78 -5.53
N ASN A 113 14.36 24.07 -5.66
CA ASN A 113 13.66 24.62 -6.83
C ASN A 113 14.53 24.76 -8.09
N ARG A 114 15.70 24.14 -8.14
CA ARG A 114 16.56 24.12 -9.33
C ARG A 114 16.66 22.70 -9.85
N CYS A 115 15.70 22.34 -10.69
CA CYS A 115 15.88 21.28 -11.66
C CYS A 115 16.80 21.83 -12.76
N THR A 116 18.08 21.49 -12.73
CA THR A 116 18.98 21.69 -13.87
C THR A 116 19.01 20.38 -14.64
N LEU A 117 18.44 20.40 -15.85
CA LEU A 117 18.66 19.37 -16.88
C LEU A 117 20.05 19.53 -17.47
#